data_AF-U6E0E3-F1
#
_entry.id   AF-U6E0E3-F1
#
_cell.length_a   1.000
_cell.length_b   1.000
_cell.length_c   1.000
_cell.angle_alpha   90.00
_cell.angle_beta   90.00
_cell.angle_gamma   90.00
#
_symmetry.space_group_name_H-M   'P 1'
#
loop_
_entity.id
_entity.type
_entity.pdbx_description
1 polymer ?
#
loop_
_entity_poly.entity_id
_entity_poly.type
_entity_poly.pdbx_seq_one_letter_code
_entity_poly.pdbx_strand_id
1 'polypeptide(L)'
;RPIVDYIDAQFENYLQEELKIRRSLFDYHDTRIHVCLYFITPTGHSLKSLDLVTMKKLDSKVNIIPIIAKADTISKSELHKFKIKIMGELVSNGVQIYQFPTDDEAVAEINAVMNAHLPFAVVGSTEE
;
A
#
# COMPACT_ATOMS: atom_id res chain seq x y z
N ARG A 1 -4.50 -10.54 11.30
CA ARG A 1 -5.91 -10.79 11.68
C ARG A 1 -6.62 -9.48 11.96
N PRO A 2 -6.30 -8.68 13.01
CA PRO A 2 -7.08 -7.49 13.36
C PRO A 2 -7.22 -6.46 12.21
N ILE A 3 -6.18 -6.27 11.40
CA ILE A 3 -6.22 -5.33 10.26
C ILE A 3 -7.21 -5.78 9.18
N VAL A 4 -7.23 -7.08 8.86
CA VAL A 4 -8.13 -7.64 7.85
C VAL A 4 -9.57 -7.53 8.32
N ASP A 5 -9.82 -7.91 9.57
CA ASP A 5 -11.15 -7.87 10.17
C ASP A 5 -11.68 -6.42 10.24
N TYR A 6 -10.81 -5.45 10.49
CA TYR A 6 -11.18 -4.03 10.47
C TYR A 6 -11.60 -3.57 9.08
N ILE A 7 -10.83 -3.91 8.03
CA ILE A 7 -11.16 -3.58 6.64
C ILE A 7 -12.51 -4.21 6.24
N ASP A 8 -12.70 -5.49 6.56
CA ASP A 8 -13.95 -6.20 6.27
C ASP A 8 -15.16 -5.58 6.98
N ALA A 9 -14.99 -5.15 8.23
CA ALA A 9 -16.04 -4.46 8.97
C ALA A 9 -16.44 -3.13 8.30
N GLN A 10 -15.50 -2.38 7.73
CA GLN A 10 -15.83 -1.14 7.00
C GLN A 10 -16.59 -1.44 5.70
N PHE A 11 -16.20 -2.51 4.98
CA PHE A 11 -16.93 -2.95 3.79
C PHE A 11 -18.34 -3.40 4.13
N GLU A 12 -18.52 -4.18 5.20
CA GLU A 12 -19.82 -4.64 5.65
C GLU A 12 -20.73 -3.46 6.04
N ASN A 13 -20.21 -2.49 6.79
CA ASN A 13 -20.97 -1.31 7.18
C ASN A 13 -21.49 -0.54 5.95
N TYR A 14 -20.65 -0.35 4.94
CA TYR A 14 -21.05 0.32 3.69
C TYR A 14 -22.08 -0.50 2.92
N LEU A 15 -21.87 -1.82 2.80
CA LEU A 15 -22.80 -2.73 2.13
C LEU A 15 -24.18 -2.73 2.79
N GLN A 16 -24.23 -2.74 4.12
CA GLN A 16 -25.48 -2.68 4.88
C GLN A 16 -26.26 -1.38 4.61
N GLU A 17 -25.60 -0.24 4.45
CA GLU A 17 -26.27 1.00 4.06
C GLU A 17 -26.79 0.94 2.62
N GLU A 18 -26.00 0.39 1.69
CA GLU A 18 -26.38 0.25 0.29
C GLU A 18 -27.63 -0.64 0.09
N LEU A 19 -27.78 -1.68 0.93
CA LEU A 19 -28.89 -2.62 0.92
C LEU A 19 -30.18 -2.08 1.58
N LYS A 20 -30.16 -0.92 2.25
CA LYS A 20 -31.37 -0.35 2.88
C LYS A 20 -32.42 0.06 1.85
N ILE A 21 -33.68 -0.23 2.14
CA ILE A 21 -34.85 0.20 1.33
C ILE A 21 -34.91 1.73 1.21
N ARG A 22 -34.60 2.45 2.30
CA ARG A 22 -34.42 3.90 2.33
C ARG A 22 -32.96 4.22 2.60
N ARG A 23 -32.13 4.08 1.56
CA ARG A 23 -30.70 4.41 1.59
C ARG A 23 -30.48 5.92 1.49
N SER A 24 -29.56 6.47 2.29
CA SER A 24 -29.00 7.81 2.08
C SER A 24 -27.49 7.73 1.93
N LEU A 25 -27.03 7.34 0.74
CA LEU A 25 -25.60 7.18 0.45
C LEU A 25 -24.83 8.50 0.42
N PHE A 26 -25.52 9.62 0.14
CA PHE A 26 -24.88 10.94 0.06
C PHE A 26 -24.49 11.48 1.44
N ASP A 27 -25.34 11.22 2.45
CA ASP A 27 -25.10 11.66 3.84
C ASP A 27 -24.37 10.61 4.68
N TYR A 28 -24.11 9.42 4.12
CA TYR A 28 -23.47 8.33 4.82
C TYR A 28 -21.96 8.56 4.94
N HIS A 29 -21.42 8.37 6.14
CA HIS A 29 -20.00 8.48 6.39
C HIS A 29 -19.26 7.24 5.88
N ASP A 30 -18.66 7.33 4.69
CA ASP A 30 -17.85 6.26 4.13
C ASP A 30 -16.51 6.12 4.86
N THR A 31 -16.36 5.03 5.61
CA THR A 31 -15.17 4.70 6.39
C THR A 31 -14.27 3.66 5.72
N ARG A 32 -14.53 3.29 4.46
CA ARG A 32 -13.73 2.28 3.75
C ARG A 32 -12.27 2.74 3.63
N ILE A 33 -11.37 1.79 3.80
CA ILE A 33 -9.93 2.07 3.70
C ILE A 33 -9.54 2.09 2.22
N HIS A 34 -9.22 3.29 1.71
CA HIS A 34 -8.84 3.47 0.31
C HIS A 34 -7.39 3.06 0.03
N VAL A 35 -6.50 3.20 1.01
CA VAL A 35 -5.07 2.95 0.86
C VAL A 35 -4.44 2.43 2.16
N CYS A 36 -3.55 1.47 2.04
CA CYS A 36 -2.75 0.91 3.12
C CYS A 36 -1.27 1.17 2.87
N LEU A 37 -0.66 2.03 3.70
CA LEU A 37 0.78 2.27 3.67
C LEU A 37 1.49 1.16 4.46
N TYR A 38 2.17 0.26 3.76
CA TYR A 38 2.84 -0.88 4.39
C TYR A 38 4.31 -0.56 4.66
N PHE A 39 4.67 -0.38 5.92
CA PHE A 39 6.03 -0.05 6.34
C PHE A 39 6.92 -1.29 6.42
N ILE A 40 7.89 -1.36 5.51
CA ILE A 40 8.93 -2.37 5.45
C ILE A 40 10.13 -1.89 6.28
N THR A 41 10.65 -2.77 7.14
CA THR A 41 11.83 -2.47 7.94
C THR A 41 13.07 -2.34 7.03
N PRO A 42 13.91 -1.30 7.20
CA PRO A 42 15.13 -1.10 6.43
C PRO A 42 16.23 -2.09 6.87
N THR A 43 16.08 -3.37 6.56
CA THR A 43 17.07 -4.41 6.90
C THR A 43 18.25 -4.45 5.92
N GLY A 44 18.11 -3.84 4.74
CA GLY A 44 19.10 -3.91 3.65
C GLY A 44 19.22 -5.28 2.97
N HIS A 45 18.44 -6.28 3.40
CA HIS A 45 18.55 -7.66 2.93
C HIS A 45 17.34 -8.10 2.11
N SER A 46 16.30 -8.67 2.72
CA SER A 46 15.11 -9.22 2.05
C SER A 46 13.85 -8.81 2.79
N LEU A 47 12.71 -8.97 2.11
CA LEU A 47 11.41 -8.85 2.76
C LEU A 47 11.24 -10.01 3.75
N LYS A 48 10.63 -9.74 4.90
CA LYS A 48 10.37 -10.82 5.86
C LYS A 48 9.24 -11.69 5.30
N SER A 49 9.32 -13.00 5.52
CA SER A 49 8.25 -13.92 5.10
C SER A 49 6.89 -13.53 5.71
N LEU A 50 6.88 -12.96 6.92
CA LEU A 50 5.68 -12.42 7.54
C LEU A 50 5.08 -11.25 6.76
N ASP A 51 5.92 -10.36 6.22
CA ASP A 51 5.49 -9.22 5.42
C ASP A 51 4.84 -9.69 4.11
N LEU A 52 5.46 -10.67 3.44
CA LEU A 52 4.89 -11.31 2.25
C LEU A 52 3.50 -11.90 2.52
N VAL A 53 3.35 -12.72 3.57
CA VAL A 53 2.07 -13.34 3.92
C VAL A 53 1.02 -12.30 4.30
N THR A 54 1.43 -11.21 4.93
CA THR A 54 0.52 -10.14 5.35
C THR A 54 0.05 -9.32 4.14
N MET A 55 0.97 -8.88 3.29
CA MET A 55 0.63 -8.17 2.05
C MET A 55 -0.21 -9.04 1.12
N LYS A 56 0.08 -10.34 1.01
CA LYS A 56 -0.70 -11.28 0.20
C LYS A 56 -2.13 -11.51 0.69
N LYS A 57 -2.45 -11.17 1.95
CA LYS A 57 -3.82 -11.21 2.47
C LYS A 57 -4.56 -9.89 2.32
N LEU A 58 -3.80 -8.81 2.15
CA LEU A 58 -4.32 -7.45 2.04
C LEU A 58 -4.48 -7.01 0.58
N ASP A 59 -3.74 -7.63 -0.36
CA ASP A 59 -3.69 -7.23 -1.77
C ASP A 59 -5.07 -7.26 -2.45
N SER A 60 -5.91 -8.22 -2.08
CA SER A 60 -7.27 -8.35 -2.59
C SER A 60 -8.31 -7.47 -1.88
N LYS A 61 -7.92 -6.74 -0.82
CA LYS A 61 -8.86 -6.02 0.06
C LYS A 61 -8.63 -4.51 0.07
N VAL A 62 -7.39 -4.06 -0.10
CA VAL A 62 -7.04 -2.65 -0.03
C VAL A 62 -5.86 -2.35 -0.94
N ASN A 63 -5.81 -1.14 -1.49
CA ASN A 63 -4.68 -0.68 -2.28
C ASN A 63 -3.44 -0.55 -1.38
N ILE A 64 -2.47 -1.45 -1.54
CA ILE A 64 -1.24 -1.44 -0.74
C ILE A 64 -0.16 -0.62 -1.42
N ILE A 65 0.41 0.35 -0.72
CA ILE A 65 1.61 1.06 -1.13
C ILE A 65 2.76 0.67 -0.20
N PRO A 66 3.76 -0.09 -0.67
CA PRO A 66 4.92 -0.46 0.13
C PRO A 66 5.87 0.72 0.33
N ILE A 67 6.29 0.90 1.57
CA ILE A 67 7.16 2.01 2.00
C ILE A 67 8.32 1.46 2.82
N ILE A 68 9.56 1.80 2.47
CA ILE A 68 10.74 1.54 3.27
C ILE A 68 10.82 2.61 4.37
N ALA A 69 10.65 2.19 5.62
CA ALA A 69 10.73 3.05 6.79
C ALA A 69 12.18 3.46 7.07
N LYS A 70 12.38 4.63 7.72
CA LYS A 70 13.72 5.11 8.18
C LYS A 70 14.80 4.94 7.12
N ALA A 71 14.53 5.41 5.90
CA ALA A 71 15.40 5.20 4.76
C ALA A 71 16.78 5.87 4.91
N ASP A 72 16.91 6.83 5.82
CA ASP A 72 18.15 7.46 6.27
C ASP A 72 19.16 6.48 6.88
N THR A 73 18.70 5.30 7.34
CA THR A 73 19.55 4.25 7.91
C THR A 73 20.26 3.38 6.86
N ILE A 74 19.94 3.53 5.56
CA ILE A 74 20.50 2.74 4.46
C ILE A 74 21.23 3.66 3.48
N SER A 75 22.38 3.23 2.97
CA SER A 75 23.09 3.98 1.92
C SER A 75 22.32 3.96 0.58
N LYS A 76 22.52 4.97 -0.27
CA LYS A 76 21.83 5.05 -1.58
C LYS A 76 22.03 3.81 -2.45
N SER A 77 23.21 3.20 -2.43
CA SER A 77 23.56 2.02 -3.23
C SER A 77 22.87 0.75 -2.71
N GLU A 78 22.80 0.58 -1.39
CA GLU A 78 22.07 -0.53 -0.75
C GLU A 78 20.57 -0.37 -0.92
N LEU A 79 20.05 0.86 -0.80
CA LEU A 79 18.63 1.16 -1.00
C LEU A 79 18.18 0.76 -2.40
N HIS A 80 18.96 1.06 -3.43
CA HIS A 80 18.63 0.68 -4.81
C HIS A 80 18.54 -0.85 -4.97
N LYS A 81 19.53 -1.59 -4.43
CA LYS A 81 19.51 -3.06 -4.44
C LYS A 81 18.32 -3.62 -3.65
N PHE A 82 18.00 -3.00 -2.52
CA PHE A 82 16.90 -3.41 -1.65
C PHE A 82 15.54 -3.19 -2.32
N LYS A 83 15.33 -2.06 -3.00
CA LYS A 83 14.12 -1.79 -3.79
C LYS A 83 13.88 -2.85 -4.86
N ILE A 84 14.90 -3.15 -5.67
CA ILE A 84 14.81 -4.17 -6.73
C ILE A 84 14.45 -5.53 -6.13
N LYS A 85 15.09 -5.90 -5.01
CA LYS A 85 14.84 -7.17 -4.36
C LYS A 85 13.43 -7.29 -3.77
N ILE A 86 12.93 -6.25 -3.10
CA ILE A 86 11.54 -6.21 -2.59
C ILE A 86 10.56 -6.38 -3.76
N MET A 87 10.73 -5.59 -4.83
CA MET A 87 9.84 -5.67 -6.00
C MET A 87 9.88 -7.06 -6.65
N GLY A 88 11.07 -7.65 -6.79
CA GLY A 88 11.22 -9.02 -7.31
C GLY A 88 10.54 -10.06 -6.43
N GLU A 89 10.67 -9.96 -5.11
CA GLU A 89 10.02 -10.88 -4.16
C GLU A 89 8.49 -10.73 -4.18
N LEU A 90 7.96 -9.51 -4.27
CA LEU A 90 6.51 -9.27 -4.38
C LEU A 90 5.92 -9.90 -5.65
N VAL A 91 6.56 -9.67 -6.80
CA VAL A 91 6.14 -10.23 -8.10
C VAL A 91 6.22 -11.76 -8.09
N SER A 92 7.33 -12.31 -7.58
CA SER A 92 7.54 -13.77 -7.54
C SER A 92 6.52 -14.50 -6.63
N ASN A 93 6.02 -13.83 -5.60
CA ASN A 93 4.99 -14.37 -4.70
C ASN A 93 3.57 -13.98 -5.14
N GLY A 94 3.41 -13.30 -6.28
CA GLY A 94 2.12 -12.88 -6.82
C GLY A 94 1.39 -11.87 -5.95
N VAL A 95 2.10 -11.07 -5.15
CA VAL A 95 1.50 -9.99 -4.33
C VAL A 95 1.25 -8.79 -5.22
N GLN A 96 -0.01 -8.37 -5.31
CA GLN A 96 -0.37 -7.16 -6.06
C GLN A 96 -0.28 -5.93 -5.17
N ILE A 97 0.52 -4.96 -5.57
CA ILE A 97 0.59 -3.64 -4.94
C ILE A 97 -0.10 -2.62 -5.83
N TYR A 98 -0.51 -1.52 -5.23
CA TYR A 98 -1.11 -0.41 -5.96
C TYR A 98 -0.10 0.20 -6.93
N GLN A 99 -0.52 0.36 -8.19
CA GLN A 99 0.19 1.11 -9.21
C GLN A 99 -0.64 2.32 -9.57
N PHE A 100 -0.01 3.48 -9.63
CA PHE A 100 -0.67 4.71 -10.04
C PHE A 100 -1.13 4.57 -11.50
N PRO A 101 -2.38 4.97 -11.81
CA PRO A 101 -2.94 4.85 -13.15
C PRO A 101 -2.16 5.70 -14.16
N THR A 102 -1.80 5.15 -15.33
CA THR A 102 -1.06 5.86 -16.39
C THR A 102 -1.83 5.94 -17.70
N ASP A 103 -3.13 5.71 -17.64
CA ASP A 103 -4.07 5.72 -18.77
C ASP A 103 -4.52 7.14 -19.15
N ASP A 104 -4.57 8.06 -18.19
CA ASP A 104 -4.86 9.48 -18.44
C ASP A 104 -3.58 10.26 -18.76
N GLU A 105 -3.46 10.73 -20.01
CA GLU A 105 -2.31 11.50 -20.51
C GLU A 105 -1.99 12.74 -19.66
N ALA A 106 -2.97 13.35 -18.98
CA ALA A 106 -2.75 14.54 -18.17
C ALA A 106 -1.91 14.26 -16.91
N VAL A 107 -1.92 13.02 -16.41
CA VAL A 107 -1.23 12.60 -15.18
C VAL A 107 -0.28 11.42 -15.39
N ALA A 108 -0.26 10.82 -16.58
CA ALA A 108 0.53 9.63 -16.90
C ALA A 108 2.03 9.82 -16.63
N GLU A 109 2.61 10.97 -16.99
CA GLU A 109 4.04 11.23 -16.77
C GLU A 109 4.37 11.22 -15.27
N ILE A 110 3.58 11.94 -14.47
CA ILE A 110 3.76 12.02 -13.02
C ILE A 110 3.57 10.64 -12.39
N ASN A 111 2.52 9.92 -12.77
CA ASN A 111 2.20 8.60 -12.22
C ASN A 111 3.25 7.54 -12.61
N ALA A 112 3.81 7.60 -13.81
CA ALA A 112 4.92 6.75 -14.22
C ALA A 112 6.17 6.99 -13.36
N VAL A 113 6.50 8.27 -13.10
CA VAL A 113 7.59 8.64 -12.19
C VAL A 113 7.31 8.11 -10.78
N MET A 114 6.08 8.25 -10.27
CA MET A 114 5.71 7.74 -8.94
C MET A 114 5.83 6.21 -8.85
N ASN A 115 5.37 5.49 -9.87
CA ASN A 115 5.50 4.04 -9.96
C ASN A 115 6.98 3.59 -9.98
N ALA A 116 7.87 4.34 -10.65
CA ALA A 116 9.30 4.04 -10.66
C ALA A 116 9.98 4.22 -9.29
N HIS A 117 9.38 5.02 -8.39
CA HIS A 117 9.91 5.23 -7.04
C HIS A 117 9.49 4.14 -6.04
N LEU A 118 8.55 3.26 -6.39
CA LEU A 118 8.09 2.18 -5.53
C LEU A 118 9.17 1.10 -5.32
N PRO A 119 9.29 0.56 -4.09
CA PRO A 119 8.70 1.04 -2.84
C PRO A 119 9.31 2.40 -2.41
N PHE A 120 8.48 3.30 -1.89
CA PHE A 120 8.92 4.64 -1.49
C PHE A 120 9.89 4.56 -0.31
N ALA A 121 10.96 5.34 -0.34
CA ALA A 121 11.92 5.43 0.74
C ALA A 121 11.64 6.71 1.52
N VAL A 122 11.11 6.59 2.74
CA VAL A 122 10.63 7.75 3.51
C VAL A 122 11.45 7.97 4.77
N VAL A 123 11.51 9.24 5.17
CA VAL A 123 12.09 9.69 6.44
C VAL A 123 11.03 10.59 7.08
N GLY A 124 10.71 10.32 8.34
CA GLY A 124 9.79 11.16 9.12
C GLY A 124 10.59 12.16 9.95
N SER A 125 10.18 13.41 9.94
CA SER A 125 10.66 14.44 10.87
C SER A 125 9.48 14.94 11.71
N THR A 126 9.76 15.22 12.98
CA THR A 126 8.83 15.92 13.89
C THR A 126 9.39 17.27 14.35
N GLU A 127 10.53 17.68 13.82
CA GLU A 127 11.12 18.99 14.08
C GLU A 127 10.49 20.01 13.13
N GLU A 128 9.87 21.07 13.69
CA GLU A 128 9.37 22.26 12.99
C GLU A 128 10.52 23.14 12.46
#